data_AF-A0A9P5GC99-F1
#
_entry.id   AF-A0A9P5GC99-F1
#
_cell.length_a   1.000
_cell.length_b   1.000
_cell.length_c   1.000
_cell.angle_alpha   90.00
_cell.angle_beta   90.00
_cell.angle_gamma   90.00
#
_symmetry.space_group_name_H-M   'P 1'
#
loop_
_entity.id
_entity.type
_entity.pdbx_description
1 polymer ?
#
loop_
_entity_poly.entity_id
_entity_poly.type
_entity_poly.pdbx_seq_one_letter_code
_entity_poly.pdbx_strand_id
1 'polypeptide(L)'
;MIGNSQLFFLRLEGTEVTLPSSDSLNIRGDTWVIDKKLNEVSCMTTRKDLDSGRTVPSYTMGKFLCHRVGALAESAFMRIYSQVPIEDTQFLSSEVRAQQAVPSYQHSEIMALKRFKEGGCTIVPELLGYSETV
;
A
#
# COMPACT_ATOMS: atom_id res chain seq x y z
N MET A 1 8.15 -10.16 -19.72
CA MET A 1 7.97 -11.45 -19.03
C MET A 1 6.86 -11.29 -18.03
N ILE A 2 5.77 -12.02 -18.20
CA ILE A 2 4.66 -12.04 -17.23
C ILE A 2 5.13 -12.98 -16.12
N GLY A 3 5.81 -12.42 -15.11
CA GLY A 3 6.21 -13.17 -13.93
C GLY A 3 4.96 -13.64 -13.19
N ASN A 4 4.94 -14.90 -12.77
CA ASN A 4 3.87 -15.51 -11.97
C ASN A 4 3.33 -14.50 -10.95
N SER A 5 2.12 -13.98 -11.19
CA SER A 5 1.50 -13.00 -10.31
C SER A 5 1.00 -13.72 -9.06
N GLN A 6 1.90 -13.90 -8.07
CA GLN A 6 1.47 -14.21 -6.72
C GLN A 6 0.57 -13.07 -6.24
N LEU A 7 -0.69 -13.42 -5.96
CA LEU A 7 -1.66 -12.52 -5.37
C LEU A 7 -1.51 -12.63 -3.84
N PHE A 8 -1.08 -11.54 -3.23
CA PHE A 8 -0.94 -11.37 -1.79
C PHE A 8 -2.20 -10.76 -1.18
N PHE A 9 -2.91 -9.89 -1.92
CA PHE A 9 -4.14 -9.28 -1.45
C PHE A 9 -5.36 -10.08 -1.89
N LEU A 10 -5.79 -11.03 -1.06
CA LEU A 10 -6.96 -11.87 -1.30
C LEU A 10 -8.04 -11.59 -0.26
N ARG A 11 -9.31 -11.60 -0.70
CA ARG A 11 -10.50 -11.54 0.17
C ARG A 11 -10.52 -10.31 1.08
N LEU A 12 -10.19 -9.14 0.53
CA LEU A 12 -10.25 -7.87 1.25
C LEU A 12 -11.59 -7.16 1.06
N GLU A 13 -12.40 -7.58 0.08
CA GLU A 13 -13.74 -7.04 -0.15
C GLU A 13 -14.62 -7.16 1.11
N GLY A 14 -15.28 -6.06 1.48
CA GLY A 14 -16.05 -5.92 2.72
C GLY A 14 -15.24 -5.53 3.95
N THR A 15 -13.91 -5.43 3.86
CA THR A 15 -13.07 -5.00 5.00
C THR A 15 -13.25 -3.52 5.27
N GLU A 16 -13.56 -3.17 6.52
CA GLU A 16 -13.54 -1.80 7.02
C GLU A 16 -12.14 -1.37 7.44
N VAL A 17 -11.71 -0.21 6.96
CA VAL A 17 -10.42 0.41 7.24
C VAL A 17 -10.67 1.80 7.82
N THR A 18 -10.35 1.98 9.11
CA THR A 18 -10.45 3.27 9.77
C THR A 18 -9.11 3.99 9.69
N LEU A 19 -9.08 5.15 9.04
CA LEU A 19 -7.88 5.97 8.87
C LEU A 19 -7.87 7.10 9.91
N PRO A 20 -6.70 7.43 10.50
CA PRO A 20 -6.60 8.48 11.51
C PRO A 20 -6.74 9.88 10.91
N SER A 21 -7.14 10.84 11.74
CA SER A 21 -7.05 12.27 11.43
C SER A 21 -5.59 12.72 11.39
N SER A 22 -5.29 13.77 10.61
CA SER A 22 -3.98 14.42 10.58
C SER A 22 -4.15 15.93 10.44
N ASP A 23 -3.92 16.66 11.52
CA ASP A 23 -4.06 18.13 11.54
C ASP A 23 -3.06 18.81 10.58
N SER A 24 -1.82 18.30 10.51
CA SER A 24 -0.78 18.83 9.63
C SER A 24 -1.13 18.77 8.14
N LEU A 25 -1.98 17.81 7.75
CA LEU A 25 -2.41 17.59 6.39
C LEU A 25 -3.87 17.97 6.17
N ASN A 26 -4.56 18.51 7.19
CA ASN A 26 -6.00 18.79 7.17
C ASN A 26 -6.82 17.58 6.70
N ILE A 27 -6.51 16.39 7.25
CA ILE A 27 -7.23 15.14 7.00
C ILE A 27 -8.14 14.85 8.18
N ARG A 28 -9.41 14.59 7.90
CA ARG A 28 -10.35 14.06 8.88
C ARG A 28 -10.30 12.54 8.84
N GLY A 29 -10.24 11.92 10.01
CA GLY A 29 -10.30 10.47 10.12
C GLY A 29 -11.67 9.95 9.70
N ASP A 30 -11.66 8.98 8.80
CA ASP A 30 -12.85 8.40 8.19
C ASP A 30 -12.69 6.87 8.10
N THR A 31 -13.82 6.17 8.08
CA THR A 31 -13.87 4.71 7.86
C THR A 31 -14.29 4.41 6.43
N TRP A 32 -13.54 3.52 5.77
CA TRP A 32 -13.73 3.14 4.38
C TRP A 32 -13.93 1.64 4.27
N VAL A 33 -14.87 1.19 3.44
CA VAL A 33 -15.08 -0.21 3.12
C VAL A 33 -14.44 -0.50 1.76
N ILE A 34 -13.65 -1.58 1.68
CA ILE A 34 -13.09 -2.06 0.41
C ILE A 34 -14.18 -2.75 -0.39
N ASP A 35 -14.54 -2.22 -1.55
CA ASP A 35 -15.58 -2.81 -2.41
C ASP A 35 -15.00 -3.83 -3.38
N LYS A 36 -13.85 -3.50 -3.98
CA LYS A 36 -13.28 -4.28 -5.08
C LYS A 36 -11.79 -4.05 -5.24
N LYS A 37 -11.02 -5.13 -5.41
CA LYS A 37 -9.65 -5.05 -5.93
C LYS A 37 -9.64 -4.71 -7.43
N LEU A 38 -8.95 -3.63 -7.79
CA LEU A 38 -8.81 -3.16 -9.18
C LEU A 38 -7.51 -3.62 -9.82
N ASN A 39 -6.42 -3.61 -9.05
CA ASN A 39 -5.10 -3.99 -9.54
C ASN A 39 -4.23 -4.46 -8.37
N GLU A 40 -3.25 -5.30 -8.68
CA GLU A 40 -2.19 -5.72 -7.77
C GLU A 40 -0.87 -5.85 -8.54
N VAL A 41 0.19 -5.25 -8.01
CA VAL A 41 1.52 -5.28 -8.62
C VAL A 41 2.54 -5.68 -7.56
N SER A 42 3.28 -6.75 -7.84
CA SER A 42 4.36 -7.25 -6.99
C SER A 42 5.71 -6.72 -7.48
N CYS A 43 6.38 -5.98 -6.62
CA CYS A 43 7.73 -5.45 -6.82
C CYS A 43 8.71 -6.31 -6.01
N MET A 44 8.91 -7.56 -6.44
CA MET A 44 9.84 -8.47 -5.79
C MET A 44 11.29 -8.05 -6.08
N THR A 45 12.13 -8.21 -5.07
CA THR A 45 13.58 -8.08 -5.18
C THR A 45 14.15 -9.44 -5.56
N THR A 46 14.99 -9.45 -6.60
CA THR A 46 15.71 -10.65 -7.03
C THR A 46 17.10 -10.70 -6.37
N ARG A 47 17.78 -11.85 -6.40
CA ARG A 47 19.18 -11.91 -5.95
C ARG A 47 20.09 -10.96 -6.73
N LYS A 48 19.87 -10.84 -8.04
CA LYS A 48 20.61 -9.89 -8.90
C LYS A 48 20.40 -8.44 -8.47
N ASP A 49 19.20 -8.11 -8.04
CA ASP A 49 18.90 -6.76 -7.54
C ASP A 49 19.71 -6.47 -6.26
N LEU A 50 19.79 -7.43 -5.34
CA LEU A 50 20.60 -7.32 -4.13
C LEU A 50 22.08 -7.18 -4.45
N ASP A 51 22.60 -8.00 -5.37
CA ASP A 51 23.99 -7.96 -5.82
C ASP A 51 24.32 -6.62 -6.49
N SER A 52 23.33 -5.98 -7.12
CA SER A 52 23.45 -4.63 -7.71
C SER A 52 23.28 -3.48 -6.69
N GLY A 53 23.04 -3.79 -5.42
CA GLY A 53 22.92 -2.80 -4.34
C GLY A 53 21.52 -2.20 -4.17
N ARG A 54 20.46 -2.84 -4.68
CA ARG A 54 19.08 -2.38 -4.44
C ARG A 54 18.75 -2.45 -2.95
N THR A 55 18.29 -1.33 -2.39
CA THR A 55 17.95 -1.18 -0.96
C THR A 55 16.45 -1.17 -0.67
N VAL A 56 15.62 -1.14 -1.71
CA VAL A 56 14.15 -1.13 -1.58
C VAL A 56 13.68 -2.55 -1.22
N PRO A 57 12.86 -2.73 -0.16
CA PRO A 57 12.35 -4.05 0.18
C PRO A 57 11.47 -4.62 -0.93
N SER A 58 11.30 -5.95 -0.93
CA SER A 58 10.25 -6.59 -1.73
C SER A 58 8.88 -6.19 -1.18
N TYR A 59 7.98 -5.74 -2.05
CA TYR A 59 6.61 -5.40 -1.64
C TYR A 59 5.58 -5.68 -2.74
N THR A 60 4.32 -5.81 -2.35
CA THR A 60 3.16 -5.74 -3.25
C THR A 60 2.40 -4.45 -3.01
N MET A 61 1.78 -3.92 -4.07
CA MET A 61 0.86 -2.80 -3.98
C MET A 61 -0.49 -3.16 -4.60
N GLY A 62 -1.56 -2.96 -3.84
CA GLY A 62 -2.93 -3.17 -4.29
C GLY A 62 -3.63 -1.82 -4.51
N LYS A 63 -4.44 -1.72 -5.58
CA LYS A 63 -5.39 -0.63 -5.79
C LYS A 63 -6.80 -1.16 -5.59
N PHE A 64 -7.57 -0.48 -4.76
CA PHE A 64 -8.94 -0.88 -4.42
C PHE A 64 -9.90 0.27 -4.68
N LEU A 65 -11.12 -0.06 -5.12
CA LEU A 65 -12.26 0.83 -5.04
C LEU A 65 -12.87 0.68 -3.64
N CYS A 66 -13.14 1.81 -3.00
CA CYS A 66 -13.72 1.85 -1.66
C CYS A 66 -14.84 2.89 -1.61
N HIS A 67 -15.71 2.77 -0.61
CA HIS A 67 -16.66 3.81 -0.24
C HIS A 67 -16.51 4.20 1.23
N ARG A 68 -16.78 5.47 1.55
CA ARG A 68 -16.83 5.95 2.93
C ARG A 68 -18.09 5.45 3.62
N VAL A 69 -17.95 5.00 4.86
CA VAL A 69 -19.09 4.65 5.74
C VAL A 69 -19.84 5.93 6.12
N GLY A 70 -21.16 5.97 5.91
CA GLY A 70 -22.01 7.09 6.33
C GLY A 70 -23.12 7.46 5.34
N ALA A 71 -23.79 8.59 5.60
CA ALA A 71 -25.03 8.99 4.91
C ALA A 71 -24.85 9.39 3.44
N LEU A 72 -23.64 9.77 3.04
CA LEU A 72 -23.27 10.03 1.65
C LEU A 72 -22.08 9.13 1.30
N ALA A 73 -22.38 8.07 0.54
CA ALA A 73 -21.37 7.16 0.03
C ALA A 73 -20.47 7.90 -0.96
N GLU A 74 -19.32 8.36 -0.47
CA GLU A 74 -18.25 8.91 -1.27
C GLU A 74 -17.33 7.77 -1.69
N SER A 75 -17.02 7.66 -2.98
CA SER A 75 -16.11 6.63 -3.49
C SER A 75 -14.70 7.17 -3.65
N ALA A 76 -13.71 6.35 -3.31
CA ALA A 76 -12.30 6.69 -3.42
C ALA A 76 -11.46 5.47 -3.86
N PHE A 77 -10.20 5.74 -4.22
CA PHE A 77 -9.21 4.69 -4.42
C PHE A 77 -8.33 4.54 -3.19
N MET A 78 -8.20 3.30 -2.69
CA MET A 78 -7.25 2.97 -1.64
C MET A 78 -6.02 2.26 -2.22
N ARG A 79 -4.84 2.68 -1.76
CA ARG A 79 -3.56 2.03 -2.03
C ARG A 79 -3.08 1.32 -0.77
N ILE A 80 -2.93 -0.01 -0.86
CA ILE A 80 -2.38 -0.82 0.24
C ILE A 80 -1.01 -1.32 -0.21
N TYR A 81 -0.01 -1.09 0.62
CA TYR A 81 1.34 -1.59 0.45
C TYR A 81 1.63 -2.65 1.50
N SER A 82 2.24 -3.77 1.11
CA SER A 82 2.64 -4.82 2.05
C SER A 82 3.99 -5.38 1.64
N GLN A 83 4.89 -5.56 2.59
CA GLN A 83 6.16 -6.24 2.33
C GLN A 83 5.90 -7.72 2.03
N VAL A 84 6.63 -8.23 1.04
CA VAL A 84 6.54 -9.63 0.61
C VAL A 84 7.93 -10.25 0.62
N PRO A 85 8.04 -11.58 0.60
CA PRO A 85 9.34 -12.23 0.55
C PRO A 85 10.11 -11.88 -0.74
N ILE A 86 11.44 -11.94 -0.67
CA ILE A 86 12.36 -11.89 -1.80
C ILE A 86 12.04 -13.05 -2.76
N GLU A 87 12.26 -12.83 -4.05
CA GLU A 87 12.08 -13.88 -5.05
C GLU A 87 12.85 -15.16 -4.69
N ASP A 88 12.26 -16.32 -4.99
CA ASP A 88 12.74 -17.66 -4.64
C ASP A 88 12.77 -18.01 -3.14
N THR A 89 12.33 -17.12 -2.26
CA THR A 89 12.24 -17.40 -0.81
C THR A 89 10.81 -17.59 -0.31
N GLN A 90 9.82 -17.47 -1.21
CA GLN A 90 8.39 -17.50 -0.83
C GLN A 90 7.98 -18.85 -0.22
N PHE A 91 8.65 -19.93 -0.65
CA PHE A 91 8.39 -21.31 -0.19
C PHE A 91 9.29 -21.75 0.98
N LEU A 92 10.21 -20.91 1.43
CA LEU A 92 11.04 -21.19 2.60
C LEU A 92 10.21 -21.06 3.90
N SER A 93 10.80 -21.40 5.04
CA SER A 93 10.11 -21.31 6.33
C SER A 93 9.66 -19.88 6.64
N SER A 94 8.61 -19.74 7.47
CA SER A 94 8.15 -18.42 7.93
C SER A 94 9.24 -17.63 8.64
N GLU A 95 10.14 -18.30 9.36
CA GLU A 95 11.29 -17.71 10.02
C GLU A 95 12.25 -17.04 9.02
N VAL A 96 12.61 -17.74 7.93
CA VAL A 96 13.48 -17.17 6.88
C VAL A 96 12.82 -15.97 6.20
N ARG A 97 11.50 -16.00 5.99
CA ARG A 97 10.78 -14.86 5.40
C ARG A 97 10.68 -13.69 6.37
N ALA A 98 10.48 -13.94 7.66
CA ALA A 98 10.40 -12.91 8.69
C ALA A 98 11.72 -12.14 8.83
N GLN A 99 12.87 -12.81 8.64
CA GLN A 99 14.19 -12.16 8.64
C GLN A 99 14.39 -11.13 7.52
N GLN A 100 13.55 -11.14 6.49
CA GLN A 100 13.62 -10.21 5.35
C GLN A 100 12.78 -8.95 5.57
N ALA A 101 11.87 -8.95 6.55
CA ALA A 101 11.03 -7.81 6.84
C ALA A 101 11.89 -6.66 7.37
N VAL A 102 11.71 -5.48 6.80
CA VAL A 102 12.35 -4.24 7.27
C VAL A 102 11.32 -3.39 8.03
N PRO A 103 11.76 -2.40 8.84
CA PRO A 103 10.86 -1.41 9.40
C PRO A 103 10.05 -0.66 8.34
N SER A 104 9.09 0.18 8.76
CA SER A 104 8.24 0.95 7.85
C SER A 104 9.04 1.60 6.71
N TYR A 105 8.65 1.30 5.47
CA TYR A 105 9.28 1.81 4.27
C TYR A 105 8.39 2.88 3.63
N GLN A 106 8.95 4.07 3.44
CA GLN A 106 8.21 5.18 2.83
C GLN A 106 8.19 5.06 1.31
N HIS A 107 7.05 4.69 0.76
CA HIS A 107 6.84 4.65 -0.68
C HIS A 107 6.81 6.07 -1.28
N SER A 108 7.38 6.24 -2.47
CA SER A 108 7.45 7.54 -3.14
C SER A 108 6.08 8.14 -3.46
N GLU A 109 5.07 7.31 -3.76
CA GLU A 109 3.69 7.76 -4.04
C GLU A 109 3.09 8.47 -2.83
N ILE A 110 3.15 7.89 -1.63
CA ILE A 110 2.60 8.52 -0.41
C ILE A 110 3.38 9.78 -0.03
N MET A 111 4.71 9.78 -0.20
CA MET A 111 5.53 10.97 0.04
C MET A 111 5.19 12.12 -0.90
N ALA A 112 4.92 11.83 -2.17
CA ALA A 112 4.48 12.82 -3.14
C ALA A 112 3.09 13.37 -2.81
N LEU A 113 2.12 12.50 -2.49
CA LEU A 113 0.75 12.90 -2.14
C LEU A 113 0.71 13.77 -0.89
N LYS A 114 1.49 13.45 0.16
CA LYS A 114 1.64 14.29 1.35
C LYS A 114 2.12 15.69 0.97
N ARG A 115 3.22 15.80 0.21
CA ARG A 115 3.78 17.09 -0.24
C ARG A 115 2.81 17.90 -1.10
N PHE A 116 2.07 17.25 -2.00
CA PHE A 116 1.10 17.94 -2.83
C PHE A 116 -0.10 18.46 -2.02
N LYS A 117 -0.55 17.72 -1.01
CA LYS A 117 -1.60 18.18 -0.09
C LYS A 117 -1.12 19.35 0.77
N GLU A 118 0.09 19.27 1.31
CA GLU A 118 0.73 20.39 2.05
C GLU A 118 0.85 21.65 1.17
N GLY A 119 1.19 21.48 -0.10
CA GLY A 119 1.29 22.57 -1.06
C GLY A 119 -0.04 23.08 -1.62
N GLY A 120 -1.18 22.50 -1.22
CA GLY A 120 -2.51 22.89 -1.73
C GLY A 120 -2.70 22.63 -3.23
N CYS A 121 -2.01 21.64 -3.79
CA CYS A 121 -2.10 21.31 -5.21
C CYS A 121 -3.47 20.69 -5.54
N THR A 122 -4.21 21.32 -6.46
CA THR A 122 -5.56 20.89 -6.87
C THR A 122 -5.57 20.02 -8.13
N ILE A 123 -4.40 19.78 -8.74
CA ILE A 123 -4.28 19.02 -10.00
C ILE A 123 -4.14 17.51 -9.77
N VAL A 124 -3.58 17.11 -8.63
CA VAL A 124 -3.41 15.69 -8.27
C VAL A 124 -4.60 15.18 -7.48
N PRO A 125 -4.85 13.86 -7.47
CA PRO A 125 -5.85 13.28 -6.58
C PRO A 125 -5.60 13.66 -5.12
N GLU A 126 -6.66 14.03 -4.41
CA GLU A 126 -6.56 14.41 -3.01
C GLU A 126 -6.21 13.20 -2.13
N LEU A 127 -5.27 13.39 -1.20
CA LEU A 127 -5.00 12.42 -0.14
C LEU A 127 -6.09 12.52 0.93
N LEU A 128 -7.06 11.61 0.90
CA LEU A 128 -8.20 11.58 1.84
C LEU A 128 -7.86 10.96 3.19
N GLY A 129 -6.79 10.16 3.27
CA GLY A 129 -6.35 9.51 4.50
C GLY A 129 -5.12 8.65 4.25
N TYR A 130 -4.38 8.35 5.32
CA TYR A 130 -3.27 7.40 5.27
C TYR A 130 -3.01 6.83 6.68
N SER A 131 -2.45 5.62 6.71
CA SER A 131 -1.88 5.02 7.91
C SER A 131 -0.65 4.21 7.51
N GLU A 132 0.31 4.14 8.43
CA GLU A 132 1.52 3.32 8.30
C GLU A 132 1.53 2.41 9.51
N THR A 133 1.13 1.15 9.34
CA THR A 133 1.17 0.16 10.42
C THR A 133 2.57 -0.44 10.48
N VAL A 134 3.14 -0.51 11.69
CA VAL A 134 4.41 -1.20 11.98
C VAL A 134 4.12 -2.66 12.32
#